data_AF-A0A380ELT0-F1
#
_entry.id   AF-A0A380ELT0-F1
#
_cell.length_a   1.000
_cell.length_b   1.000
_cell.length_c   1.000
_cell.angle_alpha   90.00
_cell.angle_beta   90.00
_cell.angle_gamma   90.00
#
_symmetry.space_group_name_H-M   'P 1'
#
loop_
_entity.id
_entity.type
_entity.pdbx_description
1 polymer ?
#
loop_
_entity_poly.entity_id
_entity_poly.type
_entity_poly.pdbx_seq_one_letter_code
_entity_poly.pdbx_strand_id
1 'polypeptide(L)'
;MIYKHLDIADLEKRLEKYPNQNIPKIIISDSVFSTNGDVVDIGQLVSLKHKYNATLILDVSHSFGIENYSNYQGVDILTSSLSKACGAYGGVILSSNDVKDMLINHGRPLIYSSSLPIYNLYFIKRNIEKLINADDRRTKLNSLSKYFNQS
;
A
#
# COMPACT_ATOMS: atom_id res chain seq x y z
N MET A 1 15.86 -2.06 -9.85
CA MET A 1 16.79 -1.06 -9.26
C MET A 1 16.27 -0.70 -7.89
N ILE A 2 17.14 -0.37 -6.93
CA ILE A 2 16.75 0.06 -5.58
C ILE A 2 17.19 1.51 -5.42
N TYR A 3 16.28 2.43 -5.09
CA TYR A 3 16.64 3.81 -4.76
C TYR A 3 16.91 3.94 -3.26
N LYS A 4 17.67 4.96 -2.86
CA LYS A 4 17.95 5.22 -1.45
C LYS A 4 16.64 5.48 -0.69
N HIS A 5 16.58 5.05 0.56
CA HIS A 5 15.40 5.20 1.43
C HIS A 5 14.87 6.64 1.40
N LEU A 6 13.60 6.80 0.98
CA LEU A 6 12.89 8.08 0.85
C LEU A 6 13.55 9.15 -0.05
N ASP A 7 14.59 8.80 -0.80
CA ASP A 7 15.30 9.74 -1.67
C ASP A 7 14.61 9.80 -3.04
N ILE A 8 13.63 10.70 -3.17
CA ILE A 8 12.86 10.93 -4.40
C ILE A 8 13.78 11.39 -5.54
N ALA A 9 14.85 12.13 -5.26
CA ALA A 9 15.80 12.56 -6.28
C ALA A 9 16.63 11.37 -6.81
N ASP A 10 17.03 10.43 -5.95
CA ASP A 10 17.67 9.19 -6.39
C ASP A 10 16.71 8.28 -7.19
N LEU A 11 15.43 8.23 -6.80
CA LEU A 11 14.39 7.56 -7.59
C LEU A 11 14.26 8.17 -8.99
N GLU A 12 14.16 9.49 -9.07
CA GLU A 12 14.05 10.22 -10.33
C GLU A 12 15.26 9.98 -11.24
N LYS A 13 16.48 10.13 -10.72
CA LYS A 13 17.73 9.83 -11.44
C LYS A 13 17.78 8.42 -12.00
N ARG A 14 17.13 7.46 -11.34
CA ARG A 14 17.04 6.08 -11.81
C ARG A 14 16.02 5.94 -12.93
N LEU A 15 14.87 6.59 -12.83
CA LEU A 15 13.86 6.62 -13.88
C LEU A 15 14.40 7.29 -15.16
N GLU A 16 15.20 8.34 -15.03
CA GLU A 16 15.85 9.05 -16.15
C GLU A 16 16.77 8.17 -16.99
N LYS A 17 17.33 7.10 -16.42
CA LYS A 17 18.16 6.12 -17.16
C LYS A 17 17.36 5.34 -18.20
N TYR A 18 16.03 5.38 -18.12
CA TYR A 18 15.11 4.70 -19.03
C TYR A 18 14.16 5.73 -19.67
N PRO A 19 14.67 6.60 -20.56
CA PRO A 19 13.88 7.70 -21.13
C PRO A 19 12.78 7.22 -22.07
N ASN A 20 12.88 5.99 -22.59
CA ASN A 20 11.85 5.42 -23.45
C ASN A 20 10.56 5.19 -22.66
N GLN A 21 9.53 5.96 -23.00
CA GLN A 21 8.22 5.88 -22.35
C GLN A 21 7.43 4.61 -22.71
N ASN A 22 7.79 3.93 -23.80
CA ASN A 22 7.15 2.68 -24.22
C ASN A 22 7.63 1.46 -23.41
N ILE A 23 8.69 1.61 -22.61
CA ILE A 23 9.12 0.57 -21.68
C ILE A 23 8.29 0.72 -20.41
N PRO A 24 7.52 -0.32 -19.99
CA PRO A 24 6.78 -0.29 -18.74
C PRO A 24 7.71 -0.08 -17.56
N LYS A 25 7.32 0.83 -16.67
CA LYS A 25 8.05 1.13 -15.43
C LYS A 25 7.10 0.92 -14.26
N ILE A 26 7.62 0.34 -13.19
CA ILE A 26 6.87 0.12 -11.96
C ILE A 26 7.68 0.74 -10.82
N ILE A 27 7.04 1.62 -10.07
CA ILE A 27 7.53 2.18 -8.82
C ILE A 27 6.84 1.40 -7.69
N ILE A 28 7.62 0.86 -6.75
CA ILE A 28 7.13 0.11 -5.60
C ILE A 28 7.70 0.74 -4.34
N SER A 29 6.85 1.02 -3.35
CA SER A 29 7.25 1.54 -2.04
C SER A 29 6.30 1.07 -0.94
N ASP A 30 6.75 1.13 0.30
CA ASP A 30 5.86 1.13 1.46
C ASP A 30 5.33 2.55 1.69
N SER A 31 4.11 2.67 2.21
CA SER A 31 3.56 3.94 2.69
C SER A 31 4.12 4.35 4.06
N VAL A 32 4.25 3.37 4.96
CA VAL A 32 4.85 3.52 6.29
C VAL A 32 5.84 2.38 6.47
N PHE A 33 7.11 2.72 6.70
CA PHE A 33 8.20 1.76 6.82
C PHE A 33 8.24 1.18 8.24
N SER A 34 8.12 -0.15 8.34
CA SER A 34 7.94 -0.86 9.62
C SER A 34 9.06 -0.67 10.64
N THR A 35 10.29 -0.46 10.18
CA THR A 35 11.49 -0.42 11.04
C THR A 35 11.63 0.91 11.79
N ASN A 36 11.35 2.02 11.11
CA ASN A 36 11.60 3.36 11.64
C ASN A 36 10.32 4.19 11.80
N GLY A 37 9.19 3.73 11.23
CA GLY A 37 7.95 4.48 11.19
C GLY A 37 7.95 5.64 10.20
N ASP A 38 8.98 5.75 9.35
CA ASP A 38 9.04 6.81 8.35
C ASP A 38 7.88 6.67 7.35
N VAL A 39 7.38 7.81 6.89
CA VAL A 39 6.24 7.90 5.97
C VAL A 39 6.72 8.43 4.63
N VAL A 40 6.27 7.80 3.53
CA VAL A 40 6.62 8.25 2.18
C VAL A 40 5.80 9.45 1.76
N ASP A 41 6.40 10.35 0.97
CA ASP A 41 5.64 11.39 0.27
C ASP A 41 4.93 10.79 -0.96
N ILE A 42 3.68 10.37 -0.76
CA ILE A 42 2.84 9.78 -1.81
C ILE A 42 2.63 10.77 -2.97
N GLY A 43 2.51 12.08 -2.68
CA GLY A 43 2.30 13.11 -3.70
C GLY A 43 3.48 13.22 -4.68
N GLN A 44 4.71 13.12 -4.17
CA GLN A 44 5.91 13.07 -5.00
C GLN A 44 5.98 11.78 -5.83
N LEU A 45 5.64 10.63 -5.25
CA LEU A 45 5.58 9.37 -6.00
C LEU A 45 4.56 9.41 -7.13
N VAL A 46 3.36 9.95 -6.87
CA VAL A 46 2.32 10.14 -7.88
C VAL A 46 2.80 11.09 -8.98
N SER A 47 3.48 12.18 -8.62
CA SER A 47 4.05 13.12 -9.60
C SER A 47 5.07 12.45 -10.52
N LEU A 48 6.00 11.65 -9.94
CA LEU A 48 6.98 10.88 -10.73
C LEU A 48 6.33 9.82 -11.60
N LYS A 49 5.30 9.12 -11.09
CA LYS A 49 4.58 8.12 -11.88
C LYS A 49 4.04 8.75 -13.18
N HIS A 50 3.45 9.94 -13.07
CA HIS A 50 2.91 10.65 -14.23
C HIS A 50 4.02 11.13 -15.16
N LYS A 51 5.10 11.72 -14.60
CA LYS A 51 6.24 12.21 -15.39
C LYS A 51 6.91 11.12 -16.23
N TYR A 52 7.02 9.90 -15.70
CA TYR A 52 7.76 8.81 -16.34
C TYR A 52 6.87 7.72 -16.95
N ASN A 53 5.55 7.93 -17.00
CA ASN A 53 4.56 6.94 -17.43
C ASN A 53 4.75 5.59 -16.73
N ALA A 54 4.82 5.62 -15.41
CA ALA A 54 5.05 4.45 -14.56
C ALA A 54 3.80 4.08 -13.78
N THR A 55 3.64 2.79 -13.51
CA THR A 55 2.66 2.26 -12.55
C THR A 55 3.21 2.41 -11.13
N LEU A 56 2.39 2.91 -10.20
CA LEU A 56 2.73 3.01 -8.79
C LEU A 56 2.02 1.92 -7.97
N ILE A 57 2.81 1.07 -7.32
CA ILE A 57 2.37 0.08 -6.33
C ILE A 57 2.81 0.56 -4.95
N LEU A 58 1.86 0.63 -4.01
CA LEU A 58 2.15 1.07 -2.64
C LEU A 58 1.67 0.02 -1.63
N ASP A 59 2.57 -0.45 -0.77
CA ASP A 59 2.20 -1.30 0.36
C ASP A 59 1.70 -0.44 1.53
N VAL A 60 0.47 -0.70 1.94
CA VAL A 60 -0.21 0.01 3.01
C VAL A 60 -0.43 -0.85 4.25
N SER A 61 0.28 -1.97 4.39
CA SER A 61 0.10 -2.86 5.54
C SER A 61 0.24 -2.17 6.89
N HIS A 62 1.16 -1.21 7.02
CA HIS A 62 1.43 -0.49 8.26
C HIS A 62 0.59 0.78 8.46
N SER A 63 -0.19 1.19 7.46
CA SER A 63 -1.05 2.37 7.48
C SER A 63 -2.54 2.03 7.27
N PHE A 64 -2.85 0.80 6.85
CA PHE A 64 -4.18 0.27 6.65
C PHE A 64 -4.99 0.34 7.94
N GLY A 65 -6.16 0.96 7.90
CA GLY A 65 -7.02 1.17 9.07
C GLY A 65 -6.54 2.25 10.05
N ILE A 66 -5.38 2.86 9.81
CA ILE A 66 -4.84 3.98 10.60
C ILE A 66 -5.04 5.29 9.82
N GLU A 67 -4.70 5.30 8.54
CA GLU A 67 -4.88 6.44 7.64
C GLU A 67 -6.18 6.37 6.87
N ASN A 68 -6.63 7.53 6.37
CA ASN A 68 -7.81 7.64 5.53
C ASN A 68 -7.48 7.30 4.07
N TYR A 69 -8.46 6.72 3.37
CA TYR A 69 -8.29 6.35 1.97
C TYR A 69 -7.93 7.52 1.04
N SER A 70 -8.36 8.74 1.38
CA SER A 70 -8.04 9.96 0.63
C SER A 70 -6.54 10.21 0.50
N ASN A 71 -5.71 9.68 1.40
CA ASN A 71 -4.25 9.82 1.34
C ASN A 71 -3.62 9.02 0.19
N TYR A 72 -4.33 8.03 -0.37
CA TYR A 72 -3.81 7.15 -1.42
C TYR A 72 -4.32 7.52 -2.82
N GLN A 73 -4.90 8.71 -2.99
CA GLN A 73 -5.36 9.17 -4.30
C GLN A 73 -4.20 9.22 -5.30
N GLY A 74 -4.45 8.68 -6.50
CA GLY A 74 -3.45 8.61 -7.55
C GLY A 74 -2.49 7.42 -7.45
N VAL A 75 -2.64 6.49 -6.50
CA VAL A 75 -1.93 5.20 -6.52
C VAL A 75 -2.66 4.22 -7.45
N ASP A 76 -1.94 3.44 -8.27
CA ASP A 76 -2.56 2.50 -9.21
C ASP A 76 -2.92 1.17 -8.55
N ILE A 77 -2.03 0.67 -7.68
CA ILE A 77 -2.20 -0.60 -6.99
C ILE A 77 -1.84 -0.41 -5.51
N LEU A 78 -2.77 -0.74 -4.61
CA LEU A 78 -2.51 -0.82 -3.18
C LEU A 78 -2.41 -2.27 -2.76
N THR A 79 -1.38 -2.63 -2.00
CA THR A 79 -1.27 -3.95 -1.36
C THR A 79 -1.36 -3.79 0.14
N SER A 80 -1.98 -4.74 0.82
CA SER A 80 -2.01 -4.73 2.29
C SER A 80 -2.13 -6.12 2.87
N SER A 81 -1.44 -6.34 3.99
CA SER A 81 -1.68 -7.47 4.87
C SER A 81 -2.88 -7.21 5.78
N LEU A 82 -3.76 -8.20 5.88
CA LEU A 82 -4.93 -8.14 6.76
C LEU A 82 -4.59 -8.56 8.22
N SER A 83 -3.37 -9.03 8.49
CA SER A 83 -2.96 -9.52 9.82
C SER A 83 -2.56 -8.46 10.83
N LYS A 84 -2.58 -7.18 10.43
CA LYS A 84 -2.25 -6.04 11.28
C LYS A 84 -3.52 -5.39 11.84
N ALA A 85 -3.83 -4.15 11.45
CA ALA A 85 -4.98 -3.43 11.99
C ALA A 85 -6.33 -4.12 11.76
N CYS A 86 -6.47 -4.88 10.67
CA CYS A 86 -7.69 -5.67 10.39
C CYS A 86 -7.83 -6.91 11.29
N GLY A 87 -6.74 -7.37 11.91
CA GLY A 87 -6.73 -8.51 12.83
C GLY A 87 -7.18 -9.83 12.21
N ALA A 88 -7.16 -9.97 10.88
CA ALA A 88 -7.61 -11.14 10.15
C ALA A 88 -6.45 -11.82 9.40
N TYR A 89 -6.68 -12.97 8.76
CA TYR A 89 -5.63 -13.62 7.98
C TYR A 89 -5.75 -13.31 6.48
N GLY A 90 -4.61 -13.13 5.81
CA GLY A 90 -4.52 -12.97 4.36
C GLY A 90 -3.97 -11.62 3.92
N GLY A 91 -4.10 -11.35 2.62
CA GLY A 91 -3.71 -10.08 1.99
C GLY A 91 -4.77 -9.62 1.01
N VAL A 92 -4.72 -8.34 0.65
CA VAL A 92 -5.63 -7.71 -0.30
C VAL A 92 -4.84 -6.86 -1.28
N ILE A 93 -5.32 -6.82 -2.52
CA ILE A 93 -4.83 -5.94 -3.58
C ILE A 93 -6.03 -5.11 -4.06
N LEU A 94 -5.91 -3.78 -3.99
CA LEU A 94 -6.88 -2.85 -4.56
C LEU A 94 -6.28 -2.30 -5.86
N SER A 95 -6.98 -2.48 -6.96
CA SER A 95 -6.48 -2.14 -8.31
C SER A 95 -7.66 -1.98 -9.28
N SER A 96 -7.36 -1.65 -10.55
CA SER A 96 -8.35 -1.67 -11.63
C SER A 96 -8.82 -3.09 -11.95
N ASN A 97 -9.95 -3.21 -12.66
CA ASN A 97 -10.44 -4.51 -13.13
C ASN A 97 -9.44 -5.21 -14.05
N ASP A 98 -8.73 -4.48 -14.91
CA ASP A 98 -7.72 -5.06 -15.81
C ASP A 98 -6.58 -5.73 -15.04
N VAL A 99 -6.08 -5.06 -13.98
CA VAL A 99 -5.04 -5.63 -13.11
C VAL A 99 -5.58 -6.82 -12.33
N LYS A 100 -6.80 -6.72 -11.80
CA LYS A 100 -7.46 -7.83 -11.12
C LYS A 100 -7.60 -9.06 -12.03
N ASP A 101 -8.08 -8.89 -13.25
CA ASP A 101 -8.26 -9.98 -14.22
C ASP A 101 -6.93 -10.57 -14.64
N MET A 102 -5.91 -9.75 -14.85
CA MET A 102 -4.55 -10.22 -15.08
C MET A 102 -4.04 -11.08 -13.92
N LEU A 103 -4.23 -10.64 -12.67
CA LEU A 103 -3.79 -11.37 -11.48
C LEU A 103 -4.55 -12.70 -11.30
N ILE A 104 -5.87 -12.72 -11.55
CA ILE A 104 -6.68 -13.93 -11.48
C ILE A 104 -6.24 -14.95 -12.53
N ASN A 105 -5.92 -14.51 -13.75
CA ASN A 105 -5.60 -15.39 -14.87
C ASN A 105 -4.12 -15.81 -14.94
N HIS A 106 -3.20 -15.00 -14.40
CA HIS A 106 -1.75 -15.24 -14.53
C HIS A 106 -0.99 -15.31 -13.19
N GLY A 107 -1.59 -14.88 -12.08
CA GLY A 107 -0.96 -14.86 -10.77
C GLY A 107 -0.82 -16.26 -10.19
N ARG A 108 0.31 -16.94 -10.46
CA ARG A 108 0.59 -18.30 -9.94
C ARG A 108 0.33 -18.46 -8.45
N PRO A 109 0.74 -17.53 -7.55
CA PRO A 109 0.44 -17.66 -6.13
C PRO A 109 -1.06 -17.67 -5.81
N LEU A 110 -1.87 -16.96 -6.60
CA LEU A 110 -3.33 -16.95 -6.45
C LEU A 110 -3.93 -18.25 -7.00
N ILE A 111 -3.53 -18.67 -8.21
CA ILE A 111 -4.07 -19.84 -8.92
C ILE A 111 -3.76 -21.15 -8.19
N TYR A 112 -2.56 -21.31 -7.65
CA TYR A 112 -2.10 -22.54 -7.02
C TYR A 112 -2.21 -22.53 -5.49
N SER A 113 -3.15 -21.74 -4.94
CA SER A 113 -3.43 -21.68 -3.51
C SER A 113 -4.90 -22.00 -3.22
N SER A 114 -5.18 -22.49 -2.00
CA SER A 114 -6.56 -22.62 -1.53
C SER A 114 -7.10 -21.25 -1.15
N SER A 115 -8.38 -21.02 -1.47
CA SER A 115 -9.07 -19.79 -1.07
C SER A 115 -9.17 -19.67 0.45
N LEU A 116 -9.36 -18.43 0.93
CA LEU A 116 -9.58 -18.17 2.34
C LEU A 116 -10.87 -18.87 2.82
N PRO A 117 -10.86 -19.48 4.01
CA PRO A 117 -12.06 -20.07 4.60
C PRO A 117 -13.20 -19.04 4.78
N ILE A 118 -14.44 -19.50 4.67
CA ILE A 118 -15.63 -18.63 4.76
C ILE A 118 -15.70 -17.83 6.07
N TYR A 119 -15.31 -18.42 7.19
CA TYR A 119 -15.30 -17.74 8.50
C TYR A 119 -14.31 -16.56 8.50
N ASN A 120 -13.18 -16.69 7.80
CA ASN A 120 -12.19 -15.63 7.70
C ASN A 120 -12.71 -14.48 6.83
N LEU A 121 -13.44 -14.78 5.75
CA LEU A 121 -14.11 -13.76 4.93
C LEU A 121 -15.16 -12.97 5.73
N TYR A 122 -15.96 -13.64 6.55
CA TYR A 122 -16.90 -12.99 7.46
C TYR A 122 -16.18 -12.06 8.45
N PHE A 123 -15.07 -12.54 9.03
CA PHE A 123 -14.28 -11.77 9.98
C PHE A 123 -13.64 -10.54 9.34
N ILE A 124 -13.06 -10.68 8.13
CA ILE A 124 -12.52 -9.58 7.34
C ILE A 124 -13.58 -8.52 7.09
N LYS A 125 -14.76 -8.91 6.58
CA LYS A 125 -15.86 -7.98 6.31
C LYS A 125 -16.24 -7.20 7.58
N ARG A 126 -16.45 -7.91 8.69
CA ARG A 126 -16.87 -7.30 9.95
C ARG A 126 -15.81 -6.35 10.54
N ASN A 127 -14.54 -6.70 10.40
CA ASN A 127 -13.46 -5.87 10.92
C ASN A 127 -13.22 -4.64 10.05
N ILE A 128 -13.33 -4.75 8.73
CA ILE A 128 -13.28 -3.59 7.82
C ILE A 128 -14.42 -2.61 8.14
N GLU A 129 -15.66 -3.10 8.31
CA GLU A 129 -16.80 -2.25 8.71
C GLU A 129 -16.53 -1.48 10.03
N LYS A 130 -15.89 -2.14 10.99
CA LYS A 130 -15.48 -1.50 12.25
C LYS A 130 -14.37 -0.48 12.03
N LEU A 131 -13.35 -0.82 11.24
CA LEU A 131 -12.20 0.06 10.96
C LEU A 131 -12.61 1.36 10.28
N ILE A 132 -13.57 1.30 9.35
CA ILE A 132 -14.09 2.49 8.66
C ILE A 132 -14.62 3.53 9.66
N ASN A 133 -15.23 3.09 10.76
CA ASN A 133 -15.88 3.94 11.76
C ASN A 133 -15.06 4.13 13.05
N ALA A 134 -13.77 3.75 13.05
CA ALA A 134 -12.93 3.72 14.26
C ALA A 134 -12.13 5.01 14.51
N ASP A 135 -12.73 6.18 14.31
CA ASP A 135 -12.06 7.48 14.47
C ASP A 135 -11.57 7.74 15.89
N ASP A 136 -12.33 7.29 16.89
CA ASP A 136 -11.97 7.32 18.31
C ASP A 136 -10.68 6.52 18.57
N ARG A 137 -10.58 5.31 18.00
CA ARG A 137 -9.41 4.44 18.15
C ARG A 137 -8.19 5.01 17.43
N ARG A 138 -8.37 5.58 16.23
CA ARG A 138 -7.30 6.26 15.49
C ARG A 138 -6.76 7.46 16.28
N THR A 139 -7.66 8.27 16.85
CA THR A 139 -7.28 9.40 17.71
C THR A 139 -6.52 8.94 18.94
N LYS A 140 -6.99 7.87 19.60
CA LYS A 140 -6.31 7.30 20.76
C LYS A 140 -4.93 6.75 20.42
N LEU A 141 -4.79 6.01 19.31
CA LEU A 141 -3.52 5.50 18.82
C LEU A 141 -2.51 6.63 18.60
N ASN A 142 -2.92 7.69 17.89
CA ASN A 142 -2.07 8.85 17.62
C ASN A 142 -1.66 9.57 18.92
N SER A 143 -2.55 9.68 19.91
CA SER A 143 -2.21 10.26 21.21
C SER A 143 -1.15 9.45 21.96
N LEU A 144 -1.26 8.12 21.93
CA LEU A 144 -0.31 7.22 22.60
C LEU A 144 1.05 7.23 21.89
N SER A 145 1.06 7.19 20.55
CA SER A 145 2.28 7.27 19.76
C SER A 145 3.06 8.56 20.05
N LYS A 146 2.39 9.71 20.11
CA LYS A 146 3.02 10.99 20.49
C LYS A 146 3.58 10.97 21.91
N TYR A 147 2.83 10.41 22.86
CA TYR A 147 3.25 10.33 24.25
C TYR A 147 4.54 9.50 24.41
N PHE A 148 4.60 8.32 23.80
CA PHE A 148 5.77 7.45 23.91
C PHE A 148 6.99 7.95 23.13
N ASN A 149 6.81 8.68 22.03
CA ASN A 149 7.92 9.26 21.25
C ASN A 149 8.47 10.57 21.85
N GLN A 150 7.81 11.14 22.85
CA GLN A 150 8.29 12.32 23.59
C GLN A 150 9.07 11.95 24.87
N SER A 151 9.11 10.66 25.22
CA SER A 151 9.86 10.10 26.35
C SER A 151 11.24 9.62 25.90
#